data_AF-A0A351EV58-F1
#
_entry.id   AF-A0A351EV58-F1
#
_cell.length_a   1.000
_cell.length_b   1.000
_cell.length_c   1.000
_cell.angle_alpha   90.00
_cell.angle_beta   90.00
_cell.angle_gamma   90.00
#
_symmetry.space_group_name_H-M   'P 1'
#
loop_
_entity.id
_entity.type
_entity.pdbx_description
1 polymer ?
#
loop_
_entity_poly.entity_id
_entity_poly.type
_entity_poly.pdbx_seq_one_letter_code
_entity_poly.pdbx_strand_id
1 'polypeptide(L)' 'MNMANDVHAEYVDEFGMVGPLPASDGQRQPLDADAPTGPEIGSRFPDFTLPSASGRTVSFHHDRAGQRAAVVFYRSAVW' A
#
# COMPACT_ATOMS: atom_id res chain seq x y z
N MET A 1 -27.69 -24.58 31.67
CA MET A 1 -27.12 -23.23 31.87
C MET A 1 -25.99 -23.07 30.86
N ASN A 2 -26.30 -22.71 29.61
CA ASN A 2 -25.30 -22.57 28.54
C ASN A 2 -24.84 -21.11 28.50
N MET A 3 -23.64 -20.85 29.02
CA MET A 3 -22.91 -19.62 28.71
C MET A 3 -22.30 -19.80 27.31
N ALA A 4 -23.03 -19.30 26.31
CA ALA A 4 -22.51 -19.18 24.97
C ALA A 4 -21.32 -18.21 24.98
N ASN A 5 -20.18 -18.67 24.46
CA ASN A 5 -19.05 -17.85 24.09
C ASN A 5 -19.54 -16.72 23.17
N ASP A 6 -19.57 -15.50 23.67
CA ASP A 6 -19.67 -14.30 22.83
C ASP A 6 -18.24 -13.91 22.43
N VAL A 7 -17.74 -14.53 21.35
CA VAL A 7 -16.35 -14.44 20.87
C VAL A 7 -16.12 -13.29 19.88
N HIS A 8 -16.99 -12.29 19.86
CA HIS A 8 -16.89 -11.16 18.93
C HIS A 8 -16.79 -9.83 19.70
N ALA A 9 -15.67 -9.63 20.40
CA ALA A 9 -15.28 -8.27 20.75
C ALA A 9 -15.02 -7.53 19.43
N GLU A 10 -15.92 -6.62 19.07
CA GLU A 10 -15.76 -5.70 17.95
C GLU A 10 -14.74 -4.64 18.36
N TYR A 11 -13.54 -4.68 17.78
CA TYR A 11 -12.51 -3.69 18.03
C TYR A 11 -12.61 -2.59 16.96
N VAL A 12 -12.70 -1.34 17.41
CA VAL A 12 -12.72 -0.16 16.55
C VAL A 12 -11.33 0.47 16.53
N ASP A 13 -10.74 0.66 15.36
CA ASP A 13 -9.45 1.35 15.21
C ASP A 13 -9.60 2.90 15.23
N GLU A 14 -8.48 3.63 15.17
CA GLU A 14 -8.48 5.10 15.16
C GLU A 14 -9.15 5.72 13.92
N PHE A 15 -9.40 4.92 12.89
CA PHE A 15 -10.07 5.29 11.65
C PHE A 15 -11.55 4.87 11.61
N GLY A 16 -12.04 4.22 12.68
CA GLY A 16 -13.43 3.78 12.80
C GLY A 16 -13.72 2.41 12.17
N MET A 17 -12.70 1.65 11.76
CA MET A 17 -12.88 0.32 11.18
C MET A 17 -13.12 -0.73 12.27
N VAL A 18 -14.14 -1.56 12.07
CA VAL A 18 -14.50 -2.64 13.01
C VAL A 18 -13.84 -3.95 12.57
N GLY A 19 -13.03 -4.54 13.45
CA GLY A 19 -12.35 -5.82 13.22
C GLY A 19 -12.55 -6.83 14.35
N PRO A 20 -12.42 -8.14 14.08
CA PRO A 20 -12.52 -9.20 15.09
C PRO A 20 -11.27 -9.30 15.98
N LEU A 21 -10.26 -8.46 15.76
CA LEU A 21 -8.99 -8.44 16.48
C LEU A 21 -8.64 -6.99 16.84
N PRO A 22 -7.91 -6.75 17.96
CA PRO A 22 -7.44 -5.41 18.32
C PRO A 22 -6.61 -4.81 17.19
N ALA A 23 -6.84 -3.53 16.89
CA ALA A 23 -6.05 -2.81 15.89
C ALA A 23 -4.55 -2.87 16.23
N SER A 24 -3.71 -3.15 15.23
CA SER A 24 -2.25 -3.14 15.37
C SER A 24 -1.60 -2.71 14.06
N ASP A 25 -0.41 -2.10 14.13
CA ASP A 25 0.34 -1.60 12.95
C ASP A 25 0.63 -2.67 11.89
N GLY A 26 0.53 -3.95 12.23
CA GLY A 26 0.74 -5.07 11.31
C GLY A 26 -0.51 -5.53 10.55
N GLN A 27 -1.70 -5.02 10.90
CA GLN A 27 -2.94 -5.43 10.25
C GLN A 27 -3.05 -4.81 8.85
N ARG A 28 -3.48 -5.63 7.89
CA ARG A 28 -3.82 -5.13 6.56
C ARG A 28 -5.16 -4.43 6.64
N GLN A 29 -5.16 -3.12 6.46
CA GLN A 29 -6.39 -2.39 6.22
C GLN A 29 -6.82 -2.64 4.76
N PRO A 30 -8.09 -3.02 4.52
CA PRO A 30 -8.62 -3.04 3.17
C PRO A 30 -8.60 -1.62 2.60
N LEU A 31 -8.32 -1.50 1.31
CA LEU A 31 -8.53 -0.24 0.61
C LEU A 31 -10.04 0.02 0.48
N ASP A 32 -10.43 1.29 0.54
CA ASP A 32 -11.78 1.70 0.19
C ASP A 32 -12.12 1.27 -1.24
N ALA A 33 -13.39 1.00 -1.52
CA ALA A 33 -13.83 0.47 -2.81
C ALA A 33 -13.50 1.40 -3.99
N ASP A 34 -13.41 2.70 -3.73
CA ASP A 34 -13.08 3.78 -4.67
C ASP A 34 -11.63 4.27 -4.55
N ALA A 35 -10.80 3.63 -3.72
CA ALA A 35 -9.41 4.00 -3.60
C ALA A 35 -8.65 3.77 -4.93
N PRO A 36 -7.89 4.76 -5.43
CA PRO A 36 -7.20 4.64 -6.70
C PRO A 36 -6.06 3.61 -6.61
N THR A 37 -6.09 2.60 -7.48
CA THR A 37 -5.06 1.55 -7.53
C THR A 37 -3.84 1.91 -8.38
N GLY A 38 -3.83 3.12 -8.97
CA GLY A 38 -2.77 3.60 -9.85
C GLY A 38 -3.30 4.35 -11.07
N PRO A 39 -2.39 4.77 -11.98
CA PRO A 39 -2.77 5.45 -13.22
C PRO A 39 -3.54 4.52 -14.17
N GLU A 40 -4.51 5.08 -14.89
CA GLU A 40 -5.24 4.36 -15.94
C GLU A 40 -4.32 3.93 -17.10
N ILE A 41 -4.69 2.87 -17.81
CA ILE A 41 -3.96 2.43 -19.00
C ILE A 41 -3.98 3.53 -20.06
N GLY A 42 -2.81 3.87 -20.59
CA GLY A 42 -2.64 4.95 -21.56
C GLY A 42 -2.49 6.34 -20.94
N SER A 43 -2.80 6.50 -19.65
CA SER A 43 -2.49 7.74 -18.93
C SER A 43 -1.00 7.87 -18.65
N ARG A 44 -0.55 9.10 -18.42
CA ARG A 44 0.85 9.35 -18.07
C ARG A 44 1.13 8.82 -16.66
N PHE A 45 2.12 7.95 -16.55
CA PHE A 45 2.61 7.50 -15.24
C PHE A 45 3.11 8.68 -14.39
N PRO A 46 2.99 8.66 -13.05
CA PRO A 46 3.46 9.74 -12.18
C PRO A 46 4.93 10.09 -12.38
N ASP A 47 5.26 11.37 -12.18
CA ASP A 47 6.63 11.83 -12.16
C ASP A 47 7.25 11.63 -10.78
N PHE A 48 8.47 11.12 -10.73
CA PHE A 48 9.20 10.90 -9.49
C PHE A 48 10.70 10.97 -9.72
N THR A 49 11.41 11.35 -8.65
CA THR A 49 12.86 11.35 -8.59
C THR A 49 13.33 10.61 -7.35
N LEU A 50 14.17 9.60 -7.52
CA LEU A 50 14.66 8.75 -6.42
C LEU A 50 16.16 8.49 -6.56
N PRO A 51 16.88 8.27 -5.45
CA PRO A 51 18.25 7.78 -5.51
C PRO A 51 18.26 6.32 -5.96
N SER A 52 19.19 5.98 -6.84
CA SER A 52 19.56 4.60 -7.13
C SER A 52 20.39 3.99 -6.00
N ALA A 53 20.62 2.67 -6.05
CA ALA A 53 21.44 1.96 -5.08
C ALA A 53 22.88 2.49 -4.96
N SER A 54 23.42 3.11 -6.02
CA SER A 54 24.75 3.73 -6.02
C SER A 54 24.73 5.21 -5.63
N GLY A 55 23.59 5.75 -5.19
CA GLY A 55 23.42 7.15 -4.82
C GLY A 55 23.22 8.12 -6.00
N ARG A 56 23.23 7.65 -7.26
CA ARG A 56 22.89 8.50 -8.41
C ARG A 56 21.40 8.85 -8.38
N THR A 57 21.06 10.13 -8.50
CA THR A 57 19.68 10.61 -8.68
C THR A 57 19.12 10.12 -10.02
N VAL A 58 17.91 9.54 -9.99
CA VAL A 58 17.17 9.07 -11.16
C VAL A 58 15.86 9.83 -11.26
N SER A 59 15.67 10.58 -12.35
CA SER A 59 14.37 11.19 -12.69
C SER A 59 13.66 10.29 -13.70
N PHE A 60 12.48 9.78 -13.36
CA PHE A 60 11.83 8.72 -14.15
C PHE A 60 11.58 9.13 -15.61
N HIS A 61 10.96 10.28 -15.83
CA HIS A 61 10.63 10.73 -17.18
C HIS A 61 11.85 11.21 -17.97
N HIS A 62 12.80 11.88 -17.32
CA HIS A 62 14.02 12.37 -17.95
C HIS A 62 14.92 11.19 -18.36
N ASP A 63 15.24 10.30 -17.42
CA ASP A 63 16.23 9.24 -17.64
C ASP A 63 15.70 8.11 -18.54
N ARG A 64 14.37 7.89 -18.59
CA ARG A 64 13.81 6.94 -19.57
C ARG A 64 13.88 7.50 -21.00
N ALA A 65 14.06 8.81 -21.19
CA ALA A 65 14.25 9.44 -22.50
C ALA A 65 13.27 8.95 -23.60
N GLY A 66 11.99 8.80 -23.25
CA GLY A 66 10.96 8.30 -24.18
C GLY A 66 10.91 6.77 -24.36
N GLN A 67 11.89 6.03 -23.85
CA GLN A 67 11.93 4.57 -23.91
C GLN A 67 10.89 3.91 -22.99
N ARG A 68 10.61 2.63 -23.28
CA ARG A 68 9.78 1.76 -22.44
C ARG A 68 10.49 1.47 -21.12
N ALA A 69 9.76 1.46 -20.03
CA ALA A 69 10.26 1.18 -18.70
C ALA A 69 9.29 0.29 -17.93
N ALA A 70 9.82 -0.49 -16.99
CA ALA A 70 9.04 -1.24 -16.00
C ALA A 70 9.33 -0.65 -14.61
N VAL A 71 8.28 -0.42 -13.82
CA VAL A 71 8.38 0.06 -12.44
C VAL A 71 7.90 -1.07 -11.52
N VAL A 72 8.75 -1.48 -10.58
CA VAL A 72 8.45 -2.56 -9.65
C VAL A 72 8.44 -2.00 -8.24
N PHE A 73 7.27 -2.03 -7.59
CA PHE A 73 7.14 -1.76 -6.17
C PHE A 73 7.35 -3.07 -5.41
N TYR A 74 8.37 -3.12 -4.56
CA TYR A 74 8.60 -4.24 -3.68
C TYR A 74 8.77 -3.71 -2.25
N ARG A 75 8.26 -4.47 -1.28
CA ARG A 75 8.60 -4.27 0.12
C ARG A 75 9.66 -5.29 0.49
N SER A 76 10.76 -4.84 1.09
CA SER A 76 11.71 -5.77 1.69
C SER A 76 11.06 -6.44 2.89
N ALA A 77 11.28 -7.74 3.06
CA ALA A 77 10.94 -8.41 4.32
C ALA A 77 12.12 -8.23 5.27
N VAL A 78 11.87 -7.61 6.42
CA VAL A 78 12.73 -7.78 7.59
C VAL A 78 12.21 -9.03 8.30
N TRP A 79 13.07 -10.02 8.44
CA TRP A 79 12.80 -11.26 9.18
C TRP A 79 13.06 -11.05 10.66
#